data_AF-A0A6L9YUK2-F1
#
_entry.id   AF-A0A6L9YUK2-F1
#
_cell.length_a   1.000
_cell.length_b   1.000
_cell.length_c   1.000
_cell.angle_alpha   90.00
_cell.angle_beta   90.00
_cell.angle_gamma   90.00
#
_symmetry.space_group_name_H-M   'P 1'
#
loop_
_entity.id
_entity.type
_entity.pdbx_description
1 polymer ?
#
loop_
_entity_poly.entity_id
_entity_poly.type
_entity_poly.pdbx_seq_one_letter_code
_entity_poly.pdbx_strand_id
1 'polypeptide(L)'
;MPGSESDFLINPFGLTFDEVKASNLARINLDGKVVGDQDVPVNPTAVVIHGAILAARPDINTVIHAHTPYAVAVSTLACGLLHLDQASMVFYNKIA
;
A
#
# COMPACT_ATOMS: atom_id res chain seq x y z
N MET A 1 1.02 -1.52 13.83
CA MET A 1 1.23 -1.09 15.24
C MET A 1 2.63 -1.57 15.62
N PRO A 2 3.53 -0.71 16.12
CA PRO A 2 4.78 -1.21 16.68
C PRO A 2 4.47 -2.27 17.74
N GLY A 3 4.89 -3.52 17.52
CA GLY A 3 4.68 -4.63 18.45
C GLY A 3 3.49 -5.58 18.19
N SER A 4 2.68 -5.41 17.13
CA SER A 4 1.77 -6.48 16.69
C SER A 4 2.46 -7.31 15.60
N GLU A 5 2.71 -8.59 15.87
CA GLU A 5 3.54 -9.43 14.99
C GLU A 5 2.91 -9.74 13.62
N SER A 6 1.61 -9.45 13.40
CA SER A 6 0.91 -9.92 12.20
C SER A 6 -0.29 -9.06 11.75
N ASP A 7 -0.38 -7.79 12.17
CA ASP A 7 -1.50 -6.91 11.79
C ASP A 7 -1.02 -5.63 11.08
N PHE A 8 -1.78 -5.18 10.10
CA PHE A 8 -1.58 -3.91 9.39
C PHE A 8 -2.85 -3.06 9.33
N LEU A 9 -2.69 -1.78 8.99
CA LEU A 9 -3.78 -0.83 8.87
C LEU A 9 -4.02 -0.49 7.39
N ILE A 10 -5.28 -0.34 7.02
CA ILE A 10 -5.69 0.09 5.68
C ILE A 10 -6.87 1.05 5.76
N ASN A 11 -7.00 1.95 4.78
CA ASN A 11 -8.17 2.81 4.69
C ASN A 11 -9.45 1.99 4.40
N PRO A 12 -10.60 2.40 4.93
CA PRO A 12 -11.89 1.85 4.52
C PRO A 12 -12.12 1.99 3.02
N PHE A 13 -12.81 1.01 2.45
CA PHE A 13 -13.28 1.08 1.08
C PHE A 13 -14.46 2.07 0.97
N GLY A 14 -14.46 2.86 -0.10
CA GLY A 14 -15.51 3.84 -0.39
C GLY A 14 -15.26 5.25 0.17
N LEU A 15 -14.25 5.43 1.02
CA LEU A 15 -13.82 6.76 1.46
C LEU A 15 -12.81 7.38 0.49
N THR A 16 -12.93 8.69 0.31
CA THR A 16 -11.85 9.52 -0.25
C THR A 16 -10.72 9.67 0.76
N PHE A 17 -9.51 10.02 0.30
CA PHE A 17 -8.36 10.17 1.19
C PHE A 17 -8.55 11.26 2.25
N ASP A 18 -9.31 12.33 1.96
CA ASP A 18 -9.60 13.41 2.90
C ASP A 18 -10.59 13.00 4.00
N GLU A 19 -11.34 11.91 3.80
CA GLU A 19 -12.26 11.35 4.80
C GLU A 19 -11.57 10.33 5.73
N VAL A 20 -10.35 9.90 5.39
CA VAL A 20 -9.57 8.96 6.20
C VAL A 20 -9.06 9.66 7.47
N LYS A 21 -9.26 9.00 8.61
CA LYS A 21 -8.86 9.47 9.94
C LYS A 21 -8.20 8.32 10.68
N ALA A 22 -7.35 8.64 11.66
CA ALA A 22 -6.76 7.61 12.52
C ALA A 22 -7.82 6.70 13.16
N SER A 23 -8.99 7.25 13.52
CA SER A 23 -10.09 6.53 14.18
C SER A 23 -10.90 5.60 13.27
N ASN A 24 -10.77 5.71 11.94
CA ASN A 24 -11.56 4.92 10.99
C ASN A 24 -10.72 3.95 10.15
N LEU A 25 -9.42 3.79 10.43
CA LEU A 25 -8.60 2.78 9.76
C LEU A 25 -9.07 1.36 10.13
N ALA A 26 -9.16 0.49 9.13
CA ALA A 26 -9.42 -0.92 9.34
C ALA A 26 -8.13 -1.64 9.73
N ARG A 27 -8.19 -2.50 10.76
CA ARG A 27 -7.09 -3.39 11.15
C ARG A 27 -7.28 -4.75 10.48
N ILE A 28 -6.25 -5.22 9.80
CA ILE A 28 -6.24 -6.47 9.04
C ILE A 28 -5.12 -7.36 9.55
N ASN A 29 -5.38 -8.65 9.77
CA ASN A 29 -4.34 -9.62 10.06
C ASN A 29 -3.69 -10.17 8.76
N LEU A 30 -2.59 -10.93 8.88
CA LEU A 30 -1.92 -11.54 7.71
C LEU A 30 -2.79 -12.57 6.95
N ASP A 31 -3.88 -13.08 7.55
CA ASP A 31 -4.87 -13.92 6.85
C ASP A 31 -5.86 -13.10 5.99
N GLY A 32 -5.71 -11.77 5.97
CA GLY A 32 -6.57 -10.87 5.21
C GLY A 32 -7.95 -10.62 5.83
N LYS A 33 -8.12 -10.93 7.12
CA LYS A 33 -9.38 -10.71 7.86
C LYS A 33 -9.34 -9.41 8.64
N VAL A 34 -10.47 -8.71 8.65
CA VAL A 34 -10.68 -7.56 9.54
C VAL A 34 -10.68 -8.05 10.98
N VAL A 35 -9.94 -7.36 11.86
CA VAL A 35 -9.80 -7.68 13.28
C VAL A 35 -10.32 -6.53 14.14
N GLY A 36 -11.10 -6.87 15.17
CA GLY A 36 -11.70 -5.92 16.11
C GLY A 36 -13.20 -5.73 15.88
N ASP A 37 -13.79 -4.80 16.62
CA ASP A 37 -15.25 -4.62 16.70
C ASP A 37 -15.83 -3.72 15.60
N GLN A 38 -15.04 -3.38 14.57
CA GLN A 38 -15.49 -2.50 13.50
C GLN A 38 -15.80 -3.31 12.24
N ASP A 39 -17.07 -3.34 11.83
CA ASP A 39 -17.50 -3.88 10.54
C ASP A 39 -17.26 -2.83 9.44
N VAL A 40 -15.99 -2.71 9.03
CA VAL A 40 -15.53 -1.70 8.05
C VAL A 40 -15.29 -2.38 6.71
N PRO A 41 -15.91 -1.90 5.62
CA PRO A 41 -15.65 -2.45 4.30
C PRO A 41 -14.20 -2.18 3.90
N VAL A 42 -13.54 -3.18 3.34
CA VAL A 42 -12.16 -3.08 2.83
C VAL A 42 -12.06 -3.60 1.41
N ASN A 43 -11.11 -3.06 0.65
CA ASN A 43 -10.85 -3.51 -0.72
C ASN A 43 -10.07 -4.84 -0.71
N PRO A 44 -10.63 -5.96 -1.19
CA PRO A 44 -9.95 -7.24 -1.17
C PRO A 44 -8.61 -7.23 -1.93
N THR A 45 -8.52 -6.51 -3.05
CA THR A 45 -7.31 -6.41 -3.85
C THR A 45 -6.19 -5.70 -3.07
N ALA A 46 -6.54 -4.64 -2.34
CA ALA A 46 -5.56 -3.92 -1.54
C ALA A 46 -5.08 -4.77 -0.35
N VAL A 47 -5.98 -5.53 0.28
CA VAL A 47 -5.60 -6.49 1.33
C VAL A 47 -4.61 -7.53 0.80
N VAL A 48 -4.87 -8.08 -0.39
CA VAL A 48 -3.99 -9.09 -1.02
C VAL A 48 -2.60 -8.51 -1.31
N ILE A 49 -2.51 -7.37 -1.98
CA ILE A 49 -1.21 -6.79 -2.39
C ILE A 49 -0.40 -6.37 -1.16
N HIS A 50 -1.01 -5.61 -0.24
CA HIS A 50 -0.29 -5.09 0.93
C HIS A 50 0.08 -6.22 1.89
N GLY A 51 -0.85 -7.14 2.16
CA GLY A 51 -0.62 -8.29 3.04
C GLY A 51 0.49 -9.21 2.53
N ALA A 52 0.51 -9.53 1.23
CA ALA A 52 1.54 -10.38 0.64
C ALA A 52 2.95 -9.77 0.77
N ILE A 53 3.09 -8.46 0.50
CA ILE A 53 4.39 -7.79 0.58
C ILE A 53 4.84 -7.69 2.05
N LEU A 54 3.96 -7.28 2.97
CA LEU A 54 4.30 -7.16 4.39
C LEU A 54 4.66 -8.52 5.01
N ALA A 55 3.99 -9.60 4.60
CA ALA A 55 4.34 -10.96 5.03
C ALA A 55 5.71 -11.40 4.48
N ALA A 56 6.02 -11.06 3.23
CA ALA A 56 7.28 -11.45 2.59
C ALA A 56 8.49 -10.57 3.00
N ARG A 57 8.24 -9.36 3.49
CA ARG A 57 9.26 -8.35 3.81
C ARG A 57 9.08 -7.84 5.24
N PRO A 58 9.48 -8.62 6.26
CA PRO A 58 9.37 -8.20 7.66
C PRO A 58 10.25 -6.98 8.01
N ASP A 59 11.16 -6.58 7.13
CA ASP A 59 12.00 -5.40 7.27
C ASP A 59 11.29 -4.09 6.87
N ILE A 60 10.09 -4.15 6.27
CA ILE A 60 9.31 -2.96 5.91
C ILE A 60 8.05 -2.84 6.76
N ASN A 61 7.66 -1.60 7.04
CA ASN A 61 6.52 -1.31 7.91
C ASN A 61 5.30 -0.75 7.14
N THR A 62 5.46 -0.45 5.86
CA THR A 62 4.46 0.27 5.07
C THR A 62 4.61 -0.05 3.59
N VAL A 63 3.45 -0.16 2.93
CA VAL A 63 3.33 -0.29 1.48
C VAL A 63 2.40 0.80 1.00
N ILE A 64 2.79 1.52 -0.06
CA ILE A 64 1.97 2.54 -0.71
C ILE A 64 1.69 2.07 -2.14
N HIS A 65 0.42 2.12 -2.53
CA HIS A 65 -0.04 1.81 -3.87
C HIS A 65 -0.95 2.94 -4.35
N ALA A 66 -0.71 3.45 -5.55
CA ALA A 66 -1.45 4.60 -6.09
C ALA A 66 -1.57 4.52 -7.61
N HIS A 67 -2.66 5.08 -8.14
CA HIS A 67 -2.96 5.17 -9.57
C HIS A 67 -2.86 6.62 -10.06
N THR A 68 -1.74 7.31 -9.77
CA THR A 68 -1.55 8.66 -10.31
C THR A 68 -1.37 8.61 -11.84
N PRO A 69 -1.93 9.54 -12.63
CA PRO A 69 -1.92 9.46 -14.09
C PRO A 69 -0.54 9.26 -14.70
N TYR A 70 0.46 9.99 -14.21
CA TYR A 70 1.83 9.91 -14.74
C TYR A 70 2.53 8.60 -14.39
N ALA A 71 2.36 8.09 -13.16
CA ALA A 71 2.94 6.80 -12.78
C ALA A 71 2.28 5.65 -13.57
N VAL A 72 0.96 5.70 -13.75
CA VAL A 72 0.24 4.71 -14.58
C VAL A 72 0.74 4.79 -16.02
N ALA A 73 0.86 5.99 -16.61
CA ALA A 73 1.38 6.14 -17.97
C ALA A 73 2.79 5.52 -18.12
N VAL A 74 3.72 5.86 -17.23
CA VAL A 74 5.09 5.31 -17.22
C VAL A 74 5.07 3.78 -17.08
N SER A 75 4.20 3.21 -16.25
CA SER A 75 4.09 1.76 -16.05
C SER A 75 3.69 0.97 -17.31
N THR A 76 3.10 1.64 -18.31
CA THR A 76 2.69 1.02 -19.57
C THR A 76 3.77 1.07 -20.66
N LEU A 77 4.85 1.83 -20.44
CA LEU A 77 5.93 1.98 -21.41
C LEU A 77 6.92 0.83 -21.31
N ALA A 78 7.37 0.31 -22.45
CA ALA A 78 8.40 -0.75 -22.49
C ALA A 78 9.73 -0.33 -21.84
N CYS A 79 10.03 0.98 -21.80
CA CYS A 79 11.24 1.51 -21.17
C CYS A 79 11.08 1.85 -19.68
N GLY A 80 9.85 1.83 -19.14
CA GLY A 80 9.58 2.21 -17.75
C GLY A 80 10.05 3.63 -17.40
N LEU A 81 10.52 3.81 -16.16
CA LEU A 81 11.08 5.09 -15.69
C LEU A 81 12.51 5.27 -16.22
N LEU A 82 12.70 6.26 -17.09
CA LEU A 82 14.03 6.68 -17.53
C LEU A 82 14.69 7.60 -16.51
N HIS A 83 16.01 7.53 -16.43
CA HIS A 83 16.83 8.32 -15.51
C HIS A 83 17.36 9.59 -16.22
N LEU A 84 16.46 10.52 -16.54
CA LEU A 84 16.76 11.70 -17.38
C LEU A 84 17.05 12.97 -16.57
N ASP A 85 16.75 12.96 -15.28
CA ASP A 85 16.90 14.11 -14.39
C ASP A 85 17.28 13.68 -12.97
N GLN A 86 17.56 14.66 -12.11
CA GLN A 86 17.95 14.39 -10.72
C GLN A 86 16.85 13.68 -9.92
N ALA A 87 15.57 13.94 -10.22
CA ALA A 87 14.45 13.36 -9.48
C ALA A 87 14.28 11.86 -9.80
N SER A 88 14.48 11.47 -11.04
CA SER A 88 14.46 10.07 -11.49
C SER A 88 15.71 9.30 -11.02
N MET A 89 16.88 9.95 -10.97
CA MET A 89 18.13 9.32 -10.53
C MET A 89 18.11 8.74 -9.11
N VAL A 90 17.27 9.26 -8.21
CA VAL A 90 17.18 8.73 -6.82
C VAL A 90 16.70 7.27 -6.78
N PHE A 91 16.05 6.81 -7.85
CA PHE A 91 15.50 5.46 -8.03
C PHE A 91 16.42 4.52 -8.83
N TYR A 92 17.62 4.96 -9.22
CA TYR A 92 18.57 4.13 -9.96
C TYR A 92 18.91 2.84 -9.20
N ASN A 93 18.71 1.69 -9.86
CA ASN A 93 18.81 0.34 -9.27
C ASN A 93 17.91 0.10 -8.04
N LYS A 94 16.78 0.80 -7.93
CA LYS A 94 15.81 0.65 -6.83
C LYS A 94 14.37 0.39 -7.30
N ILE A 95 14.18 0.11 -8.59
CA ILE A 95 12.89 -0.29 -9.19
C ILE A 95 13.01 -1.77 -9.55
N ALA A 96 12.01 -2.56 -9.14
CA ALA A 96 11.92 -4.00 -9.39
C ALA A 96 11.26 -4.32 -10.73
#